data_AF-A0A2T4YLF9-F1
#
_entry.id   AF-A0A2T4YLF9-F1
#
_cell.length_a   1.000
_cell.length_b   1.000
_cell.length_c   1.000
_cell.angle_alpha   90.00
_cell.angle_beta   90.00
_cell.angle_gamma   90.00
#
_symmetry.space_group_name_H-M   'P 1'
#
loop_
_entity.id
_entity.type
_entity.pdbx_description
1 polymer ?
#
loop_
_entity_poly.entity_id
_entity_poly.type
_entity_poly.pdbx_seq_one_letter_code
_entity_poly.pdbx_strand_id
1 'polypeptide(L)'
;MVAETNEPGSSVSLVARRHGVSPNQLFTWRRLAEQGALTATRAEEEVVPASAFRAQQEQIRQLQRLLGKKTLEAEILKEALEVAAGPRKRLLQSFLPPKDVTR
;
A
#
# COMPACT_ATOMS: atom_id res chain seq x y z
N MET A 1 8.02 16.94 -25.89
CA MET A 1 7.09 16.94 -27.05
C MET A 1 5.69 17.43 -26.68
N VAL A 2 4.90 16.75 -25.85
CA VAL A 2 3.55 17.23 -25.48
C VAL A 2 3.58 18.59 -24.77
N ALA A 3 4.44 18.77 -23.76
CA ALA A 3 4.59 20.06 -23.07
C ALA A 3 5.00 21.21 -24.01
N GLU A 4 5.89 20.93 -24.98
CA GLU A 4 6.34 21.89 -26.00
C GLU A 4 5.19 22.39 -26.90
N THR A 5 4.09 21.64 -27.02
CA THR A 5 2.89 22.09 -27.76
C THR A 5 2.03 23.09 -26.99
N ASN A 6 2.32 23.31 -25.70
CA ASN A 6 1.63 24.28 -24.85
C ASN A 6 2.41 25.59 -24.71
N GLU A 7 3.63 25.67 -25.24
CA GLU A 7 4.44 26.88 -25.24
C GLU A 7 3.82 27.97 -26.15
N PRO A 8 3.84 29.25 -25.75
CA PRO A 8 3.35 30.35 -26.58
C PRO A 8 4.02 30.37 -27.96
N GLY A 9 3.21 30.48 -29.03
CA GLY A 9 3.71 30.49 -30.41
C GLY A 9 4.08 29.12 -30.98
N SER A 10 3.94 28.04 -30.20
CA SER A 10 4.12 26.67 -30.66
C SER A 10 2.80 26.10 -31.21
N SER A 11 2.88 25.24 -32.22
CA SER A 11 1.73 24.48 -32.73
C SER A 11 2.05 22.99 -32.76
N VAL A 12 1.02 22.15 -32.60
CA VAL A 12 1.16 20.68 -32.66
C VAL A 12 1.84 20.25 -33.96
N SER A 13 1.48 20.86 -35.09
CA SER A 13 2.08 20.56 -36.40
C SER A 13 3.56 20.93 -36.48
N LEU A 14 3.96 22.06 -35.89
CA LEU A 14 5.36 22.50 -35.85
C LEU A 14 6.22 21.53 -35.02
N VAL A 15 5.74 21.18 -33.83
CA VAL A 15 6.42 20.25 -32.92
C VAL A 15 6.48 18.84 -33.54
N ALA A 16 5.37 18.37 -34.12
CA ALA A 16 5.32 17.07 -34.79
C ALA A 16 6.38 16.93 -35.89
N ARG A 17 6.56 17.97 -36.74
CA ARG A 17 7.60 17.99 -37.78
C ARG A 17 9.01 17.97 -37.20
N ARG A 18 9.27 18.75 -36.15
CA ARG A 18 10.59 18.81 -35.47
C ARG A 18 11.03 17.45 -34.94
N HIS A 19 10.07 16.66 -34.45
CA HIS A 19 10.33 15.35 -33.84
C HIS A 19 10.04 14.16 -34.77
N GLY A 20 9.65 14.40 -36.02
CA GLY A 20 9.36 13.33 -36.99
C GLY A 20 8.14 12.46 -36.63
N VAL A 21 7.18 12.99 -35.88
CA VAL A 21 5.97 12.26 -35.42
C VAL A 21 4.75 12.75 -36.21
N SER A 22 3.75 11.89 -36.39
CA SER A 22 2.51 12.34 -37.02
C SER A 22 1.77 13.38 -36.14
N PRO A 23 1.26 14.49 -36.72
CA PRO A 23 0.52 15.49 -35.95
C PRO A 23 -0.70 14.91 -35.21
N ASN A 24 -1.39 13.95 -35.82
CA ASN A 24 -2.58 13.32 -35.24
C ASN A 24 -2.26 12.52 -33.96
N GLN A 25 -1.13 11.83 -33.94
CA GLN A 25 -0.63 11.12 -32.76
C GLN A 25 -0.27 12.10 -31.64
N LEU A 26 0.43 13.19 -31.97
CA LEU A 26 0.78 14.20 -30.98
C LEU A 26 -0.45 14.94 -30.42
N PHE A 27 -1.47 15.20 -31.25
CA PHE A 27 -2.78 15.70 -30.81
C PHE A 27 -3.44 14.76 -29.80
N THR A 28 -3.42 13.45 -30.09
CA THR A 28 -3.99 12.44 -29.21
C THR A 28 -3.26 12.40 -27.86
N TRP A 29 -1.92 12.43 -27.86
CA TRP A 29 -1.13 12.46 -26.63
C TRP A 29 -1.36 13.71 -25.81
N ARG A 30 -1.46 14.88 -26.46
CA ARG A 30 -1.80 16.13 -25.78
C ARG A 30 -3.17 16.06 -25.11
N ARG A 31 -4.19 15.59 -25.84
CA ARG A 31 -5.53 15.41 -25.28
C ARG A 31 -5.54 14.47 -24.07
N LEU A 32 -4.82 13.35 -24.14
CA LEU A 32 -4.72 12.41 -23.01
C LEU A 32 -4.02 13.03 -21.81
N ALA A 33 -2.95 13.81 -22.03
CA ALA A 33 -2.25 14.53 -20.96
C ALA A 33 -3.15 15.58 -20.29
N GLU A 34 -3.90 16.36 -21.07
CA GLU A 34 -4.87 17.34 -20.56
C GLU A 34 -6.00 16.65 -19.78
N GLN A 35 -6.53 15.53 -20.29
CA GLN A 35 -7.55 14.74 -19.58
C GLN A 35 -7.04 14.16 -18.27
N GLY A 36 -5.79 13.66 -18.24
CA GLY A 36 -5.13 13.21 -17.02
C GLY A 36 -4.99 14.35 -16.01
N ALA A 37 -4.55 15.53 -16.46
CA ALA A 37 -4.42 16.72 -15.62
C ALA A 37 -5.78 17.22 -15.08
N LEU A 38 -6.84 17.17 -15.89
CA LEU A 38 -8.20 17.55 -15.49
C LEU A 38 -8.82 16.56 -14.50
N THR A 39 -8.56 15.26 -14.68
CA THR A 39 -9.07 14.24 -13.76
C THR A 39 -8.39 14.34 -12.39
N ALA A 40 -7.08 14.63 -12.37
CA ALA A 40 -6.32 14.85 -11.14
C ALA A 40 -6.78 16.10 -10.37
N THR A 41 -6.95 17.23 -11.07
CA THR A 41 -7.41 18.49 -10.45
C THR A 41 -8.83 18.41 -9.92
N ARG A 42 -9.72 17.60 -10.52
CA ARG A 42 -11.08 17.38 -10.01
C ARG A 42 -11.14 16.48 -8.78
N ALA A 43 -10.21 15.53 -8.65
CA ALA A 43 -10.17 14.61 -7.52
C ALA A 43 -9.52 15.22 -6.26
N GLU A 44 -8.82 16.36 -6.39
CA GLU A 44 -7.97 16.95 -5.33
C GLU A 44 -6.97 15.94 -4.72
N GLU A 45 -6.68 14.85 -5.43
CA GLU A 45 -5.82 13.76 -4.98
C GLU A 45 -4.41 13.89 -5.59
N GLU A 46 -3.41 13.51 -4.80
CA GLU A 46 -2.03 13.44 -5.27
C GLU A 46 -1.87 12.33 -6.31
N VAL A 47 -1.36 12.68 -7.50
CA VAL A 47 -1.18 11.72 -8.59
C VAL A 47 0.10 10.92 -8.38
N VAL A 48 -0.06 9.64 -8.08
CA VAL A 48 1.05 8.69 -8.02
C VAL A 48 1.22 7.92 -9.34
N PRO A 49 2.45 7.54 -9.72
CA PRO A 49 2.67 6.66 -10.86
C PRO A 49 1.93 5.33 -10.72
N ALA A 50 1.33 4.84 -11.81
CA ALA A 50 0.58 3.58 -11.82
C ALA A 50 1.42 2.37 -11.36
N SER A 51 2.74 2.40 -11.58
CA SER A 51 3.68 1.37 -11.10
C SER A 51 3.78 1.37 -9.57
N ALA A 52 3.88 2.55 -8.94
CA ALA A 52 3.94 2.68 -7.48
C ALA A 52 2.64 2.19 -6.84
N PHE A 53 1.48 2.57 -7.41
CA PHE A 53 0.18 2.08 -6.96
C PHE A 53 0.08 0.55 -7.03
N ARG A 54 0.52 -0.07 -8.13
CA ARG A 54 0.54 -1.55 -8.27
C ARG A 54 1.47 -2.23 -7.28
N ALA A 55 2.64 -1.64 -7.02
CA ALA A 55 3.58 -2.17 -6.03
C ALA A 55 2.97 -2.15 -4.62
N GLN A 56 2.28 -1.07 -4.24
CA GLN A 56 1.57 -0.98 -2.97
C GLN A 56 0.41 -1.98 -2.88
N GLN A 57 -0.36 -2.15 -3.94
CA GLN A 57 -1.43 -3.15 -4.01
C GLN A 57 -0.88 -4.56 -3.75
N GLU A 58 0.27 -4.90 -4.31
CA GLU A 58 0.89 -6.21 -4.09
C GLU A 58 1.42 -6.36 -2.67
N GLN A 59 2.04 -5.32 -2.11
CA GLN A 59 2.44 -5.27 -0.69
C GLN A 59 1.24 -5.51 0.24
N ILE A 60 0.11 -4.87 -0.03
CA ILE A 60 -1.13 -5.04 0.75
C ILE A 60 -1.59 -6.49 0.73
N ARG A 61 -1.61 -7.14 -0.45
CA ARG A 61 -2.00 -8.54 -0.57
C ARG A 61 -1.06 -9.47 0.19
N GLN A 62 0.24 -9.22 0.12
CA GLN A 62 1.24 -10.00 0.84
C GLN A 62 1.05 -9.87 2.36
N LEU A 63 0.85 -8.64 2.85
CA LEU A 63 0.60 -8.38 4.26
C LEU A 63 -0.70 -9.03 4.74
N GLN A 64 -1.78 -8.95 3.97
CA GLN A 64 -3.04 -9.63 4.29
C GLN A 64 -2.85 -11.14 4.40
N ARG A 65 -2.08 -11.75 3.50
CA ARG A 65 -1.78 -13.18 3.55
C ARG A 65 -0.95 -13.56 4.78
N LEU A 66 0.07 -12.77 5.11
CA LEU A 66 0.92 -13.00 6.29
C LEU A 66 0.12 -12.84 7.58
N LEU A 67 -0.73 -11.81 7.66
CA LEU A 67 -1.61 -11.59 8.79
C LEU A 67 -2.54 -12.79 8.99
N GLY A 68 -3.21 -13.28 7.94
CA GLY A 68 -4.08 -14.45 8.03
C GLY A 68 -3.36 -15.71 8.57
N LYS A 69 -2.13 -15.97 8.13
CA LYS A 69 -1.31 -17.07 8.67
C LYS A 69 -1.03 -16.89 10.15
N LYS A 70 -0.63 -15.68 10.57
CA LYS A 70 -0.30 -15.38 11.95
C LYS A 70 -1.52 -15.42 12.88
N THR A 71 -2.68 -14.99 12.39
CA THR A 71 -3.95 -15.12 13.12
C THR A 71 -4.29 -16.58 13.38
N LEU A 72 -4.17 -17.45 12.35
CA LEU A 72 -4.43 -18.88 12.51
C LEU A 72 -3.44 -19.53 13.50
N GLU A 73 -2.14 -19.24 13.38
CA GLU A 73 -1.14 -19.71 14.34
C GLU A 73 -1.49 -19.30 15.78
N ALA A 74 -1.93 -18.05 15.99
CA ALA A 74 -2.30 -17.56 17.31
C ALA A 74 -3.57 -18.24 17.86
N GLU A 75 -4.55 -18.55 17.01
CA GLU A 75 -5.76 -19.30 17.41
C GLU A 75 -5.41 -20.72 17.87
N ILE A 76 -4.59 -21.44 17.09
CA ILE A 76 -4.13 -22.79 17.45
C ILE A 76 -3.36 -22.77 18.78
N LEU A 77 -2.47 -21.80 18.97
CA LEU A 77 -1.70 -21.67 20.21
C LEU A 77 -2.60 -21.37 21.41
N LYS A 78 -3.64 -20.54 21.25
CA LYS A 78 -4.63 -20.30 22.30
C LYS A 78 -5.40 -21.56 22.64
N GLU A 79 -5.87 -22.30 21.64
CA GLU A 79 -6.57 -23.58 21.86
C GLU A 79 -5.68 -24.59 22.60
N ALA A 80 -4.42 -24.72 22.20
CA ALA A 80 -3.46 -25.58 22.88
C ALA A 80 -3.23 -25.17 24.35
N LEU A 81 -3.21 -23.86 24.65
CA LEU A 81 -3.11 -23.35 26.02
C LEU A 81 -4.35 -23.68 26.84
N GLU A 82 -5.56 -23.50 26.29
CA GLU A 82 -6.82 -23.86 26.96
C GLU A 82 -6.85 -25.36 27.29
N VAL A 83 -6.44 -26.21 26.33
CA VAL A 83 -6.33 -27.67 26.56
C VAL A 83 -5.29 -27.99 27.64
N ALA A 84 -4.14 -27.31 27.64
CA ALA A 84 -3.09 -27.50 28.66
C ALA A 84 -3.44 -26.90 30.04
N ALA A 85 -4.47 -26.05 30.11
CA ALA A 85 -4.94 -25.34 31.30
C ALA A 85 -6.07 -26.08 32.05
N GLY A 86 -6.32 -27.36 31.78
CA GLY A 86 -7.29 -28.24 32.47
C GLY A 86 -7.32 -28.14 34.01
N PRO A 87 -8.34 -28.72 34.68
CA PRO A 87 -8.86 -28.24 35.96
C PRO A 87 -7.78 -28.13 37.05
N ARG A 88 -7.44 -26.88 37.36
CA ARG A 88 -6.52 -26.39 38.39
C ARG A 88 -5.08 -26.91 38.28
N LYS A 89 -4.25 -26.14 37.59
CA LYS A 89 -2.90 -25.85 38.12
C LYS A 89 -3.00 -24.83 39.26
N ARG A 90 -3.56 -25.29 40.39
CA ARG A 90 -3.12 -24.83 41.73
C ARG A 90 -1.69 -25.33 41.94
N LEU A 91 -0.76 -24.86 41.12
CA LEU A 91 0.67 -25.14 41.26
C LEU A 91 1.49 -23.85 41.36
N LEU A 92 0.82 -22.69 41.47
CA LEU A 92 1.42 -21.39 41.78
C LEU A 92 1.00 -20.85 43.16
N GLN A 93 0.56 -21.71 44.10
CA GLN A 93 0.24 -21.31 45.48
C GLN A 93 1.26 -21.77 46.53
N SER A 94 2.37 -22.41 46.15
CA SER A 94 3.40 -22.89 47.11
C SER A 94 4.74 -22.17 47.00
N PHE A 95 4.75 -20.90 46.62
CA PHE A 95 5.91 -20.03 46.81
C PHE A 95 5.52 -18.81 47.65
N LEU A 96 4.99 -19.06 48.85
CA LEU A 96 5.07 -18.09 49.95
C LEU A 96 6.43 -18.33 50.62
N PRO A 97 7.38 -17.38 50.58
CA PRO A 97 8.58 -17.48 51.40
C PRO A 97 8.17 -17.42 52.88
N PRO A 98 8.81 -18.21 53.77
CA PRO A 98 8.54 -18.11 55.20
C PRO A 98 8.82 -16.68 55.64
N LYS A 99 7.85 -16.05 56.33
CA LYS A 99 8.13 -14.84 57.10
C LYS A 99 9.03 -15.28 58.24
N ASP A 100 10.31 -14.93 58.16
CA ASP A 100 11.23 -15.06 59.28
C ASP A 100 10.68 -14.25 60.45
N VAL A 101 10.08 -14.97 61.40
CA VAL A 101 9.92 -14.51 62.78
C VAL A 101 11.30 -14.66 63.40
N THR A 102 11.99 -13.54 63.64
CA THR A 102 13.06 -13.54 64.63
C THR A 102 12.95 -12.31 65.53
N ARG A 103 12.55 -12.63 66.75
CA ARG A 103 12.84 -12.01 68.05
C ARG A 103 12.21 -10.65 68.41
#